data_AF-A0A9P6NR96-F1
#
_entry.id   AF-A0A9P6NR96-F1
#
_cell.length_a   1.000
_cell.length_b   1.000
_cell.length_c   1.000
_cell.angle_alpha   90.00
_cell.angle_beta   90.00
_cell.angle_gamma   90.00
#
_symmetry.space_group_name_H-M   'P 1'
#
loop_
_entity.id
_entity.type
_entity.pdbx_description
1 polymer ?
#
loop_
_entity_poly.entity_id
_entity_poly.type
_entity_poly.pdbx_seq_one_letter_code
_entity_poly.pdbx_strand_id
1 'polypeptide(L)'
;MLKRDFTSLLQKVAGDQVSHNHLTCNQAPVSWHLSVVMENFGLSGNGGQCPIIAKLFSVAEGSVDNYPNHCLWVLMNLQSRYVQWPTAVRRQQIKLAIGEESFFKDCVGFIDEMLLPLAYPPQKILEDYY
;
A
#
# COMPACT_ATOMS: atom_id res chain seq x y z
N MET A 1 -4.26 9.04 3.41
CA MET A 1 -5.50 8.23 3.56
C MET A 1 -6.50 8.98 4.43
N LEU A 2 -7.81 8.94 4.13
CA LEU A 2 -8.82 9.57 4.99
C LEU A 2 -9.12 8.70 6.22
N LYS A 3 -9.46 9.32 7.35
CA LYS A 3 -9.81 8.62 8.61
C LYS A 3 -10.91 7.56 8.43
N ARG A 4 -11.89 7.83 7.56
CA ARG A 4 -12.99 6.90 7.25
C ARG A 4 -12.49 5.61 6.58
N ASP A 5 -11.50 5.73 5.70
CA ASP A 5 -10.95 4.60 4.95
C ASP A 5 -10.10 3.73 5.89
N PHE A 6 -9.31 4.36 6.78
CA PHE A 6 -8.61 3.67 7.86
C PHE A 6 -9.57 2.84 8.71
N THR A 7 -10.67 3.45 9.16
CA THR A 7 -11.64 2.80 10.05
C THR A 7 -12.33 1.63 9.34
N SER A 8 -12.67 1.79 8.07
CA SER A 8 -13.25 0.72 7.24
C SER A 8 -12.29 -0.44 7.03
N LEU A 9 -10.99 -0.17 6.89
CA LEU A 9 -9.98 -1.22 6.80
C LEU A 9 -9.79 -1.92 8.14
N LEU A 10 -9.70 -1.15 9.23
CA LEU A 10 -9.57 -1.67 10.59
C LEU A 10 -10.69 -2.65 10.94
N GLN A 11 -11.94 -2.34 10.58
CA GLN A 11 -13.07 -3.23 10.79
C GLN A 11 -12.92 -4.57 10.04
N LYS A 12 -12.35 -4.56 8.82
CA LYS A 12 -12.11 -5.80 8.06
C LYS A 12 -10.99 -6.62 8.69
N VAL A 13 -9.94 -5.97 9.19
CA VAL A 13 -8.81 -6.66 9.84
C VAL A 13 -9.20 -7.20 11.21
N ALA A 14 -9.98 -6.46 11.99
CA ALA A 14 -10.44 -6.88 13.32
C ALA A 14 -11.52 -7.97 13.28
N GLY A 15 -12.24 -8.11 12.18
CA GLY A 15 -13.23 -9.17 11.97
C GLY A 15 -12.64 -10.53 11.63
N ASP A 16 -11.33 -10.61 11.35
CA ASP A 16 -10.65 -11.86 11.00
C ASP A 16 -10.24 -12.66 12.25
N GLN A 17 -10.53 -13.96 12.24
CA GLN A 17 -10.41 -14.90 13.36
C GLN A 17 -8.95 -15.16 13.78
N VAL A 18 -7.98 -14.75 12.95
CA VAL A 18 -6.53 -14.88 13.23
C VAL A 18 -6.07 -13.93 14.35
N SER A 19 -6.94 -13.02 14.79
CA SER A 19 -6.70 -12.05 15.88
C SER A 19 -6.60 -12.65 17.29
N HIS A 20 -6.79 -13.97 17.44
CA HIS A 20 -6.72 -14.63 18.75
C HIS A 20 -5.48 -15.52 18.85
N ASN A 21 -4.39 -14.98 19.39
CA ASN A 21 -3.29 -15.82 19.85
C ASN A 21 -3.81 -16.74 20.96
N HIS A 22 -3.54 -18.04 20.86
CA HIS A 22 -3.77 -19.01 21.94
C HIS A 22 -2.75 -18.88 23.09
N LEU A 23 -1.99 -17.78 23.13
CA LEU A 23 -0.96 -17.51 24.13
C LEU A 23 -1.53 -16.67 25.27
N THR A 24 -0.97 -16.88 26.47
CA THR A 24 -1.39 -16.24 27.73
C THR A 24 -1.08 -14.74 27.85
N CYS A 25 -0.44 -14.15 26.85
CA CYS A 25 -0.06 -12.74 26.83
C CYS A 25 -1.06 -11.91 26.01
N ASN A 26 -1.55 -10.81 26.59
CA ASN A 26 -2.45 -9.89 25.89
C ASN A 26 -1.75 -9.30 24.65
N GLN A 27 -2.29 -9.57 23.46
CA GLN A 27 -1.85 -8.90 22.24
C GLN A 27 -2.20 -7.41 22.28
N ALA A 28 -1.38 -6.59 21.61
CA ALA A 28 -1.74 -5.19 21.40
C ALA A 28 -2.99 -5.09 20.51
N PRO A 29 -3.77 -3.99 20.62
CA PRO A 29 -4.96 -3.81 19.81
C PRO A 29 -4.66 -3.88 18.30
N VAL A 30 -5.59 -4.43 17.51
CA VAL A 30 -5.46 -4.53 16.04
C VAL A 30 -5.23 -3.16 15.38
N SER A 31 -5.77 -2.09 15.97
CA SER A 31 -5.52 -0.71 15.52
C SER A 31 -4.07 -0.27 15.67
N TRP A 32 -3.37 -0.80 16.67
CA TRP A 32 -1.95 -0.56 16.89
C TRP A 32 -1.12 -1.31 15.84
N HIS A 33 -1.41 -2.59 15.63
CA HIS A 33 -0.76 -3.38 14.59
C HIS A 33 -0.94 -2.72 13.21
N LEU A 34 -2.16 -2.32 12.85
CA LEU A 34 -2.44 -1.69 11.56
C LEU A 34 -1.70 -0.36 11.38
N SER A 35 -1.59 0.44 12.44
CA SER A 35 -0.84 1.71 12.41
C SER A 35 0.65 1.49 12.13
N VAL A 36 1.27 0.54 12.83
CA VAL A 36 2.69 0.17 12.62
C VAL A 36 2.92 -0.31 11.19
N VAL A 37 2.01 -1.11 10.64
CA VAL A 37 2.10 -1.66 9.27
C VAL A 37 1.98 -0.58 8.21
N MET A 38 1.04 0.35 8.38
CA MET A 38 0.88 1.47 7.45
C MET A 38 2.10 2.39 7.44
N GLU A 39 2.66 2.68 8.61
CA GLU A 39 3.89 3.45 8.71
C GLU A 39 5.06 2.72 8.04
N ASN A 40 5.17 1.41 8.28
CA ASN A 40 6.18 0.58 7.65
C ASN A 40 6.07 0.61 6.12
N PHE A 41 4.87 0.48 5.55
CA PHE A 41 4.66 0.58 4.10
C PHE A 41 4.93 1.97 3.54
N GLY A 42 4.63 3.04 4.30
CA GLY A 42 4.93 4.41 3.87
C GLY A 42 6.43 4.73 3.84
N LEU A 43 7.23 4.02 4.65
CA LEU A 43 8.68 4.20 4.72
C LEU A 43 9.47 3.14 3.92
N SER A 44 8.80 2.06 3.51
CA SER A 44 9.38 1.01 2.65
C SER A 44 9.75 1.61 1.29
N GLY A 45 11.02 1.52 0.90
CA GLY A 45 11.54 2.13 -0.33
C GLY A 45 12.33 3.43 -0.10
N ASN A 46 12.08 4.14 1.00
CA ASN A 46 12.80 5.38 1.38
C ASN A 46 13.92 5.12 2.41
N GLY A 47 14.40 3.89 2.52
CA GLY A 47 15.36 3.51 3.56
C GLY A 47 14.80 3.50 4.98
N GLY A 48 13.47 3.38 5.13
CA GLY A 48 12.81 3.22 6.42
C GLY A 48 13.38 2.06 7.22
N GLN A 49 13.99 2.35 8.36
CA GLN A 49 14.63 1.35 9.20
C GLN A 49 13.70 0.94 10.36
N CYS A 50 13.57 -0.36 10.64
CA CYS A 50 12.80 -0.90 11.77
C CYS A 50 13.01 -0.15 13.11
N PRO A 51 14.23 0.33 13.46
CA PRO A 51 14.47 1.11 14.68
C PRO A 51 13.67 2.42 14.76
N ILE A 52 13.42 3.10 13.63
CA ILE A 52 12.67 4.37 13.60
C ILE A 52 11.21 4.11 13.95
N ILE A 53 10.62 3.10 13.34
CA ILE A 53 9.22 2.70 13.58
C ILE A 53 9.08 2.16 15.00
N ALA A 54 10.03 1.34 15.46
CA ALA A 54 10.07 0.83 16.82
C ALA A 54 10.06 1.96 17.86
N LYS A 55 10.88 2.99 17.64
CA LYS A 55 10.92 4.20 18.48
C LYS A 55 9.63 5.00 18.41
N LEU A 56 9.07 5.21 17.22
CA LEU A 56 7.83 5.97 17.01
C LEU A 56 6.66 5.35 17.78
N PHE A 57 6.53 4.03 17.73
CA PHE A 57 5.44 3.29 18.37
C PHE A 57 5.82 2.73 19.76
N SER A 58 7.02 3.01 20.27
CA SER A 58 7.52 2.46 21.54
C SER A 58 7.35 0.94 21.65
N VAL A 59 7.68 0.22 20.57
CA VAL A 59 7.65 -1.25 20.49
C VAL A 59 9.05 -1.80 20.27
N ALA A 60 9.26 -3.09 20.53
CA ALA A 60 10.51 -3.74 20.18
C ALA A 60 10.66 -3.83 18.65
N GLU A 61 11.88 -3.78 18.11
CA GLU A 61 12.12 -3.89 16.67
C GLU A 61 11.54 -5.19 16.09
N GLY A 62 11.70 -6.32 16.78
CA GLY A 62 11.07 -7.58 16.36
C GLY A 62 9.53 -7.56 16.36
N SER A 63 8.89 -6.60 17.05
CA SER A 63 7.44 -6.39 16.92
C SER A 63 7.07 -5.65 15.64
N VAL A 64 7.95 -4.77 15.15
CA VAL A 64 7.80 -4.09 13.86
C VAL A 64 7.83 -5.11 12.70
N ASP A 65 8.60 -6.19 12.83
CA ASP A 65 8.63 -7.26 11.83
C ASP A 65 7.44 -8.24 11.96
N ASN A 66 6.96 -8.46 13.18
CA ASN A 66 5.90 -9.44 13.45
C ASN A 66 4.48 -8.89 13.24
N TYR A 67 4.21 -7.62 13.54
CA TYR A 67 2.89 -7.01 13.33
C TYR A 67 2.43 -6.99 11.87
N PRO A 68 3.31 -6.74 10.87
CA PRO A 68 2.99 -6.88 9.45
C PRO A 68 2.47 -8.24 9.04
N ASN A 69 3.01 -9.34 9.57
CA ASN A 69 2.65 -10.68 9.08
C ASN A 69 1.14 -10.96 9.19
N HIS A 70 0.49 -10.57 10.28
CA HIS A 70 -0.95 -10.74 10.45
C HIS A 70 -1.75 -9.80 9.53
N CYS A 71 -1.49 -8.49 9.60
CA CYS A 71 -2.24 -7.51 8.81
C CYS A 71 -2.06 -7.75 7.30
N LEU A 72 -0.85 -8.12 6.87
CA LEU A 72 -0.55 -8.45 5.49
C LEU A 72 -1.33 -9.69 5.05
N TRP A 73 -1.40 -10.74 5.88
CA TRP A 73 -2.20 -11.92 5.56
C TRP A 73 -3.68 -11.59 5.31
N VAL A 74 -4.29 -10.80 6.19
CA VAL A 74 -5.68 -10.35 5.99
C VAL A 74 -5.81 -9.50 4.72
N LEU A 75 -4.89 -8.58 4.47
CA LEU A 75 -4.87 -7.77 3.25
C LEU A 75 -4.75 -8.63 1.98
N MET A 76 -3.90 -9.67 1.99
CA MET A 76 -3.74 -10.59 0.88
C MET A 76 -5.02 -11.40 0.62
N ASN A 77 -5.75 -11.81 1.67
CA ASN A 77 -7.06 -12.45 1.49
C ASN A 77 -8.11 -11.53 0.85
N LEU A 78 -8.01 -10.23 1.10
CA LEU A 78 -8.87 -9.23 0.49
C LEU A 78 -8.45 -8.89 -0.95
N GLN A 79 -7.24 -9.25 -1.38
CA GLN A 79 -6.69 -8.88 -2.69
C GLN A 79 -7.60 -9.31 -3.84
N SER A 80 -8.10 -10.55 -3.83
CA SER A 80 -9.00 -11.08 -4.87
C SER A 80 -10.31 -10.30 -5.02
N ARG A 81 -10.73 -9.59 -3.97
CA ARG A 81 -11.96 -8.79 -3.97
C ARG A 81 -11.74 -7.37 -4.48
N TYR A 82 -10.60 -6.76 -4.15
CA TYR A 82 -10.36 -5.34 -4.38
C TYR A 82 -9.33 -5.03 -5.47
N VAL A 83 -8.36 -5.92 -5.68
CA VAL A 83 -7.32 -5.79 -6.70
C VAL A 83 -7.68 -6.72 -7.86
N GLN A 84 -8.52 -6.21 -8.74
CA GLN A 84 -9.00 -6.93 -9.93
C GLN A 84 -8.67 -6.15 -11.18
N TRP A 85 -8.32 -6.85 -12.25
CA TRP A 85 -8.18 -6.22 -13.55
C TRP A 85 -9.53 -5.63 -13.98
N PRO A 86 -9.59 -4.36 -14.44
CA PRO A 86 -10.86 -3.76 -14.81
C PRO A 86 -11.55 -4.53 -15.93
N THR A 87 -12.88 -4.59 -15.91
CA THR A 87 -13.68 -5.22 -16.97
C THR A 87 -13.49 -4.52 -18.32
N ALA A 88 -13.83 -5.18 -19.43
CA ALA A 88 -13.69 -4.57 -20.76
C ALA A 88 -14.38 -3.21 -20.87
N VAL A 89 -15.61 -3.10 -20.34
CA VAL A 89 -16.37 -1.84 -20.29
C VAL A 89 -15.63 -0.80 -19.44
N ARG A 90 -15.15 -1.19 -18.25
CA ARG A 90 -14.41 -0.26 -17.38
C ARG A 90 -13.11 0.21 -18.01
N ARG A 91 -12.40 -0.66 -18.72
CA ARG A 91 -11.18 -0.30 -19.46
C ARG A 91 -11.47 0.73 -20.56
N GLN A 92 -12.57 0.59 -21.30
CA GLN A 92 -12.97 1.60 -22.29
C GLN A 92 -13.22 2.96 -21.64
N GLN A 93 -13.93 2.99 -20.50
CA GLN A 93 -14.15 4.23 -19.76
C GLN A 93 -12.83 4.87 -19.29
N ILE A 94 -11.91 4.06 -18.75
CA ILE A 94 -10.60 4.56 -18.29
C ILE A 94 -9.78 5.11 -19.47
N LYS A 95 -9.76 4.40 -20.61
CA LYS A 95 -9.07 4.88 -21.82
C LYS A 95 -9.58 6.24 -22.30
N LEU A 96 -10.90 6.42 -22.33
CA LEU A 96 -11.51 7.69 -22.73
C LEU A 96 -11.08 8.81 -21.78
N ALA A 97 -11.23 8.59 -20.46
CA ALA A 97 -10.85 9.59 -19.46
C ALA A 97 -9.35 9.94 -19.51
N ILE A 98 -8.47 8.93 -19.54
CA ILE A 98 -7.01 9.17 -19.60
C ILE A 98 -6.60 9.78 -20.94
N GLY A 99 -7.24 9.40 -22.05
CA GLY A 99 -6.95 9.94 -23.38
C GLY A 99 -7.42 11.38 -23.60
N GLU A 100 -8.43 11.83 -22.84
CA GLU A 100 -8.84 13.25 -22.81
C GLU A 100 -7.84 14.12 -22.05
N GLU A 101 -7.23 13.58 -20.99
CA GLU A 101 -6.34 14.33 -20.09
C GLU A 101 -4.84 14.13 -20.38
N SER A 102 -4.46 13.15 -21.20
CA SER A 102 -3.06 12.78 -21.44
C SER A 102 -2.79 12.26 -22.86
N PHE A 103 -1.51 12.08 -23.20
CA PHE A 103 -1.10 11.50 -24.48
C PHE A 103 -1.30 9.98 -24.58
N PHE A 104 -1.64 9.30 -23.48
CA PHE A 104 -1.78 7.85 -23.44
C PHE A 104 -3.21 7.37 -23.78
N LYS A 105 -3.59 7.48 -25.05
CA LYS A 105 -4.97 7.22 -25.53
C LYS A 105 -5.52 5.81 -25.24
N ASP A 106 -4.64 4.82 -25.13
CA ASP A 106 -5.02 3.43 -24.85
C ASP A 106 -4.68 2.97 -23.43
N CYS A 107 -4.31 3.89 -22.56
CA CYS A 107 -3.96 3.57 -21.18
C CYS A 107 -5.19 3.17 -20.35
N VAL A 108 -5.02 2.14 -19.53
CA VAL A 108 -6.06 1.57 -18.66
C VAL A 108 -5.71 1.73 -17.18
N GLY A 109 -4.68 2.52 -16.87
CA GLY A 109 -4.19 2.80 -15.52
C GLY A 109 -2.68 3.06 -15.50
N PHE A 110 -2.22 3.72 -14.45
CA PHE A 110 -0.80 3.95 -14.17
C PHE A 110 -0.36 3.10 -13.00
N ILE A 111 0.89 2.65 -13.04
CA ILE A 111 1.58 2.06 -11.90
C ILE A 111 2.58 3.11 -11.44
N ASP A 112 2.65 3.33 -10.13
CA ASP A 112 3.65 4.23 -9.56
C ASP A 112 5.06 3.76 -9.96
N GLU A 113 5.97 4.71 -10.23
CA GLU A 113 7.32 4.45 -10.74
C GLU A 113 7.42 3.91 -12.20
N MET A 114 6.49 4.27 -13.10
CA MET A 114 6.67 3.95 -14.53
C MET A 114 7.85 4.71 -15.14
N LEU A 115 9.00 4.04 -15.28
CA LEU A 115 10.12 4.57 -16.06
C LEU A 115 9.80 4.47 -17.55
N LEU A 116 9.75 5.62 -18.22
CA LEU A 116 9.60 5.71 -19.67
C LEU A 116 10.99 5.98 -20.29
N PRO A 117 11.70 4.96 -20.80
CA PRO A 117 13.00 5.18 -21.41
C PRO A 117 12.82 6.02 -22.67
N LEU A 118 13.27 7.27 -22.63
CA LEU A 118 13.26 8.15 -23.78
C LEU A 118 14.48 7.86 -24.66
N ALA A 119 14.29 7.83 -25.98
CA ALA A 119 15.39 7.62 -26.92
C ALA A 119 16.43 8.76 -26.90
N TYR A 120 16.01 9.94 -26.43
CA TYR A 120 16.84 11.14 -26.31
C TYR A 120 16.51 11.86 -25.00
N PRO A 121 17.50 12.52 -24.37
CA PRO A 121 17.27 13.29 -23.17
C PRO A 121 16.34 14.49 -23.44
N PRO A 122 15.54 14.90 -22.45
CA PRO A 122 14.74 16.11 -22.57
C PRO A 122 15.65 17.34 -22.78
N GLN A 123 15.31 18.19 -23.75
CA GLN A 123 16.15 19.32 -24.15
C GLN A 123 16.27 20.44 -23.10
N LYS A 124 15.36 20.49 -22.11
CA LYS A 124 15.28 21.59 -21.14
C LYS A 124 15.83 21.27 -19.75
N ILE A 125 15.70 20.04 -19.28
CA ILE A 125 16.16 19.61 -17.95
C ILE A 125 16.77 18.22 -18.14
N LEU A 126 18.10 18.17 -18.15
CA LEU A 126 18.83 16.91 -18.29
C LEU A 126 18.77 16.06 -17.02
N GLU A 127 18.56 16.70 -15.86
CA GLU A 127 18.54 16.07 -14.53
C GLU A 127 17.33 15.16 -14.31
N ASP A 128 16.28 15.26 -15.15
CA ASP A 128 15.10 14.38 -15.10
C ASP A 128 15.27 13.11 -15.97
N TYR A 129 16.47 12.87 -16.52
CA TYR A 129 16.79 11.73 -17.37
C TYR A 129 17.72 10.75 -16.62
N TYR A 130 17.19 9.58 -16.28
CA TYR A 130 17.91 8.48 -15.63
C TYR A 130 17.64 7.15 -16.34
#